data_AF-A0A946JYI9-F1
#
_entry.id   AF-A0A946JYI9-F1
#
_cell.length_a   1.000
_cell.length_b   1.000
_cell.length_c   1.000
_cell.angle_alpha   90.00
_cell.angle_beta   90.00
_cell.angle_gamma   90.00
#
_symmetry.space_group_name_H-M   'P 1'
#
loop_
_entity.id
_entity.type
_entity.pdbx_description
1 polymer ?
#
loop_
_entity_poly.entity_id
_entity_poly.type
_entity_poly.pdbx_seq_one_letter_code
_entity_poly.pdbx_strand_id
1 'polypeptide(L)'
;MRVINLLVGMLVGLLVLGVFASDLPKTTDLRQSAMTADKNGKVLVLYVTMEGCPYCTKLEAELLNTAYAKGELDIVHFVELEWADRQITDFDGARVSTGSFLDQYGV
;
A
#
# COMPACT_ATOMS: atom_id res chain seq x y z
N MET A 1 29.76 -28.25 -21.07
CA MET A 1 29.06 -28.52 -19.79
C MET A 1 29.32 -27.46 -18.71
N ARG A 2 30.55 -26.97 -18.49
CA ARG A 2 30.82 -25.93 -17.46
C ARG A 2 30.18 -24.56 -17.73
N VAL A 3 30.11 -24.12 -18.99
CA VAL A 3 29.54 -22.82 -19.38
C VAL A 3 28.01 -22.78 -19.24
N ILE A 4 27.33 -23.91 -19.48
CA ILE A 4 25.87 -24.03 -19.35
C ILE A 4 25.45 -23.93 -17.88
N ASN A 5 26.18 -24.57 -16.95
CA ASN A 5 25.90 -24.45 -15.51
C ASN A 5 26.15 -23.03 -14.97
N LEU A 6 27.12 -22.30 -15.54
CA LEU A 6 27.39 -20.90 -15.18
C LEU A 6 26.28 -19.96 -15.68
N LEU A 7 25.81 -20.16 -16.92
CA LEU A 7 24.70 -19.37 -17.49
C LEU A 7 23.38 -19.63 -16.78
N VAL A 8 23.09 -20.89 -16.41
CA VAL A 8 21.90 -21.24 -15.62
C VAL A 8 21.98 -20.64 -14.22
N GLY A 9 23.14 -20.69 -13.56
CA GLY A 9 23.34 -20.06 -12.24
C GLY A 9 23.18 -18.54 -12.26
N MET A 10 23.68 -17.87 -13.31
CA MET A 10 23.54 -16.42 -13.48
C MET A 10 22.09 -16.01 -13.79
N LEU A 11 21.36 -16.78 -14.59
CA LEU A 11 19.94 -16.50 -14.90
C LEU A 11 19.05 -16.66 -13.65
N VAL A 12 19.29 -17.69 -12.84
CA VAL A 12 18.60 -17.90 -11.56
C VAL A 12 18.93 -16.80 -10.56
N GLY A 13 20.19 -16.32 -10.53
CA GLY A 13 20.58 -15.19 -9.67
C GLY A 13 19.90 -13.86 -10.01
N LEU A 14 19.66 -13.58 -11.30
CA LEU A 14 18.95 -12.37 -11.75
C LEU A 14 17.44 -12.42 -11.46
N LEU A 15 16.83 -13.60 -11.45
CA LEU A 15 15.40 -13.77 -11.14
C LEU A 15 15.05 -13.46 -9.68
N VAL A 16 16.00 -13.59 -8.74
CA VAL A 16 15.75 -13.35 -7.30
C VAL A 16 15.80 -11.85 -6.93
N LEU A 17 16.46 -11.02 -7.74
CA LEU A 17 16.63 -9.57 -7.45
C LEU A 17 15.49 -8.69 -8.00
N GLY A 18 14.59 -9.25 -8.83
CA GLY A 18 13.69 -8.45 -9.67
C GLY A 18 12.26 -8.23 -9.18
N VAL A 19 11.84 -8.74 -8.02
CA VAL A 19 10.40 -8.76 -7.65
C VAL A 19 10.16 -8.36 -6.19
N PHE A 20 10.69 -7.21 -5.79
CA PHE A 20 10.10 -6.46 -4.69
C PHE A 20 9.51 -5.17 -5.26
N ALA A 21 8.48 -5.32 -6.10
CA ALA A 21 7.48 -4.26 -6.16
C ALA A 21 6.82 -4.28 -4.79
N SER A 22 7.34 -3.47 -3.87
CA SER A 22 6.77 -3.33 -2.55
C SER A 22 5.49 -2.53 -2.70
N ASP A 23 4.37 -3.26 -2.88
CA ASP A 23 3.05 -2.65 -2.90
C ASP A 23 2.86 -1.83 -1.61
N LEU A 24 2.19 -0.68 -1.75
CA LEU A 24 1.82 0.13 -0.60
C LEU A 24 0.95 -0.70 0.35
N PRO A 25 1.14 -0.56 1.68
CA PRO A 25 0.38 -1.34 2.65
C PRO A 25 -1.10 -0.99 2.58
N LYS A 26 -1.96 -1.98 2.29
CA LYS A 26 -3.41 -1.79 2.16
C LYS A 26 -4.14 -2.03 3.50
N THR A 27 -5.31 -1.41 3.67
CA THR A 27 -6.18 -1.63 4.83
C THR A 27 -7.67 -1.75 4.47
N THR A 28 -8.40 -2.50 5.30
CA THR A 28 -9.87 -2.50 5.38
C THR A 28 -10.35 -2.32 6.83
N ASP A 29 -9.42 -2.06 7.76
CA ASP A 29 -9.71 -1.87 9.18
C ASP A 29 -9.02 -0.59 9.67
N LEU A 30 -9.77 0.51 9.60
CA LEU A 30 -9.27 1.85 9.92
C LEU A 30 -9.03 2.00 11.41
N ARG A 31 -9.84 1.35 12.25
CA ARG A 31 -9.63 1.31 13.69
C ARG A 31 -8.31 0.63 14.04
N GLN A 32 -8.01 -0.53 13.45
CA GLN A 32 -6.75 -1.23 13.67
C GLN A 32 -5.56 -0.40 13.16
N SER A 33 -5.68 0.24 12.00
CA SER A 33 -4.64 1.15 11.48
C SER A 33 -4.41 2.34 12.43
N ALA A 34 -5.46 2.97 12.95
CA ALA A 34 -5.35 4.07 13.90
C ALA A 34 -4.70 3.63 15.23
N MET A 35 -5.11 2.48 15.79
CA MET A 35 -4.50 1.92 17.00
C MET A 35 -3.02 1.58 16.78
N THR A 36 -2.66 1.11 15.59
CA THR A 36 -1.27 0.80 15.24
C THR A 36 -0.44 2.08 15.09
N ALA A 37 -1.01 3.13 14.51
CA ALA A 37 -0.37 4.43 14.40
C ALA A 37 -0.10 5.03 15.80
N ASP A 38 -1.13 5.05 16.66
CA ASP A 38 -1.05 5.55 18.03
C ASP A 38 0.00 4.80 18.87
N LYS A 39 -0.04 3.46 18.85
CA LYS A 39 0.95 2.61 19.55
C LYS A 39 2.39 2.91 19.15
N ASN A 40 2.61 3.30 17.90
CA ASN A 40 3.93 3.60 17.36
C ASN A 40 4.29 5.10 17.42
N GLY A 41 3.43 5.94 18.01
CA GLY A 41 3.63 7.39 18.07
C GLY A 41 3.65 8.06 16.69
N LYS A 42 2.92 7.51 15.71
CA LYS A 42 2.87 8.01 14.33
C LYS A 42 1.49 8.57 14.00
N VAL A 43 1.45 9.52 13.07
CA VAL A 43 0.19 9.97 12.44
C VAL A 43 -0.24 8.95 11.40
N LEU A 44 -1.52 8.58 11.38
CA LEU A 44 -2.12 7.76 10.31
C LEU A 44 -2.31 8.63 9.07
N VAL A 45 -1.73 8.21 7.94
CA VAL A 45 -2.00 8.78 6.61
C VAL A 45 -2.79 7.76 5.81
N LEU A 46 -4.03 8.12 5.48
CA LEU A 46 -4.92 7.31 4.68
C LEU A 46 -4.88 7.80 3.22
N TYR A 47 -4.34 6.98 2.33
CA TYR A 47 -4.35 7.23 0.90
C TYR A 47 -5.53 6.50 0.26
N VAL A 48 -6.47 7.24 -0.31
CA VAL A 48 -7.65 6.65 -0.97
C VAL A 48 -7.36 6.49 -2.46
N THR A 49 -7.57 5.28 -2.98
CA THR A 49 -7.39 4.94 -4.40
C THR A 49 -8.67 4.34 -4.98
N MET A 50 -8.72 4.17 -6.29
CA MET A 50 -9.81 3.48 -6.99
C MET A 50 -9.24 2.68 -8.16
N GLU A 51 -9.79 1.48 -8.40
CA GLU A 51 -9.44 0.71 -9.59
C GLU A 51 -9.70 1.53 -10.87
N GLY A 52 -8.74 1.52 -11.78
CA GLY A 52 -8.84 2.28 -13.04
C GLY A 52 -8.60 3.79 -12.92
N CYS A 53 -8.17 4.30 -11.76
CA CYS A 53 -7.80 5.71 -11.58
C CYS A 53 -6.40 6.02 -12.18
N PRO A 54 -6.31 6.70 -13.34
CA PRO A 54 -5.03 6.94 -14.00
C PRO A 54 -4.09 7.86 -13.19
N TYR A 55 -4.66 8.77 -12.40
CA TYR A 55 -3.88 9.67 -11.54
C TYR A 55 -3.31 8.95 -10.32
N CYS A 56 -4.03 7.97 -9.78
CA CYS A 56 -3.57 7.12 -8.70
C CYS A 56 -2.37 6.28 -9.16
N THR A 57 -2.50 5.63 -10.34
CA THR A 57 -1.39 4.90 -10.97
C THR A 57 -0.17 5.78 -11.20
N LYS A 58 -0.37 7.01 -11.69
CA LYS A 58 0.72 7.95 -11.91
C LYS A 58 1.41 8.37 -10.60
N LEU A 59 0.62 8.72 -9.58
CA LEU A 59 1.11 9.14 -8.26
C LEU A 59 1.93 8.02 -7.58
N GLU A 60 1.43 6.78 -7.64
CA GLU A 60 2.12 5.62 -7.11
C GLU A 60 3.43 5.36 -7.83
N ALA A 61 3.42 5.35 -9.17
CA ALA A 61 4.59 5.08 -9.99
C ALA A 61 5.68 6.15 -9.88
N GLU A 62 5.30 7.43 -9.88
CA GLU A 62 6.26 8.54 -9.92
C GLU A 62 6.76 8.95 -8.54
N LEU A 63 5.97 8.74 -7.48
CA LEU A 63 6.28 9.25 -6.14
C LEU A 63 6.17 8.19 -5.05
N LEU A 64 4.97 7.63 -4.80
CA LEU A 64 4.72 6.89 -3.56
C LEU A 64 5.53 5.59 -3.47
N ASN A 65 5.64 4.82 -4.56
CA ASN A 65 6.39 3.56 -4.54
C ASN A 65 7.88 3.80 -4.30
N THR A 66 8.44 4.85 -4.89
CA THR A 66 9.85 5.23 -4.66
C THR A 66 10.06 5.72 -3.24
N ALA A 67 9.17 6.58 -2.72
CA ALA A 67 9.24 7.09 -1.35
C ALA A 67 9.11 5.95 -0.32
N TYR A 68 8.19 5.01 -0.54
CA TYR A 68 8.01 3.83 0.31
C TYR A 68 9.24 2.93 0.28
N ALA A 69 9.77 2.62 -0.91
CA ALA A 69 10.96 1.78 -1.05
C ALA A 69 12.22 2.39 -0.40
N LYS A 70 12.27 3.72 -0.27
CA LYS A 70 13.36 4.45 0.41
C LYS A 70 13.13 4.66 1.91
N GLY A 71 12.00 4.23 2.46
CA GLY A 71 11.62 4.47 3.85
C GLY A 71 11.24 5.93 4.15
N GLU A 72 11.01 6.76 3.12
CA GLU A 72 10.65 8.18 3.29
C GLU A 72 9.26 8.34 3.92
N LEU A 73 8.40 7.32 3.82
CA LEU A 73 7.07 7.28 4.44
C LEU A 73 7.10 6.76 5.89
N ASP A 74 8.25 6.33 6.42
CA ASP A 74 8.33 5.72 7.75
C ASP A 74 8.04 6.70 8.89
N ILE A 75 8.05 8.01 8.63
CA ILE A 75 7.65 9.03 9.60
C ILE A 75 6.16 8.98 9.97
N VAL A 76 5.34 8.31 9.15
CA VAL A 76 3.89 8.14 9.35
C VAL A 76 3.48 6.67 9.32
N HIS A 77 2.28 6.36 9.79
CA HIS A 77 1.65 5.09 9.50
C HIS A 77 0.83 5.26 8.21
N PHE A 78 1.48 5.03 7.07
CA PHE A 78 0.85 5.15 5.75
C PHE A 78 0.09 3.87 5.43
N VAL A 79 -1.16 4.00 4.96
CA VAL A 79 -1.96 2.88 4.44
C VAL A 79 -2.83 3.32 3.26
N GLU A 80 -3.03 2.41 2.32
CA GLU A 80 -3.93 2.55 1.17
C GLU A 80 -5.32 1.98 1.49
N LEU A 81 -6.36 2.75 1.21
CA LEU A 81 -7.75 2.32 1.21
C LEU A 81 -8.31 2.40 -0.21
N GLU A 82 -8.74 1.27 -0.73
CA GLU A 82 -9.35 1.21 -2.05
C GLU A 82 -10.87 1.48 -1.97
N TRP A 83 -11.31 2.48 -2.72
CA TRP A 83 -12.71 2.77 -2.99
C TRP A 83 -13.27 1.73 -3.97
N ALA A 84 -13.99 0.77 -3.40
CA ALA A 84 -14.69 -0.26 -4.13
C ALA A 84 -15.98 -0.63 -3.39
N ASP A 85 -16.82 -1.47 -4.03
CA ASP A 85 -18.00 -2.06 -3.40
C ASP A 85 -17.58 -3.14 -2.38
N ARG A 86 -17.13 -2.69 -1.21
CA ARG A 86 -16.69 -3.54 -0.09
C ARG A 86 -17.00 -2.90 1.25
N GLN A 87 -16.98 -3.75 2.28
CA GLN A 87 -17.16 -3.35 3.68
C GLN A 87 -15.80 -3.12 4.34
N ILE A 88 -15.70 -2.08 5.14
CA ILE A 88 -14.55 -1.76 5.99
C ILE A 88 -14.98 -1.62 7.45
N THR A 89 -14.02 -1.68 8.37
CA THR A 89 -14.20 -1.28 9.76
C THR A 89 -13.79 0.19 9.90
N ASP A 90 -14.74 1.06 10.23
CA ASP A 90 -14.48 2.48 10.49
C ASP A 90 -13.76 2.68 11.84
N PHE A 91 -13.29 3.90 12.13
CA PHE A 91 -12.55 4.26 13.33
C PHE A 91 -13.30 3.98 14.63
N ASP A 92 -14.63 4.07 14.63
CA ASP A 92 -15.48 3.74 15.77
C ASP A 92 -15.73 2.21 15.92
N GLY A 93 -15.27 1.42 14.95
CA GLY A 93 -15.46 -0.03 14.88
C GLY A 93 -16.73 -0.47 14.13
N ALA A 94 -17.53 0.45 13.60
CA ALA A 94 -18.68 0.13 12.78
C ALA A 94 -18.26 -0.50 11.45
N ARG A 95 -19.11 -1.40 10.92
CA ARG A 95 -18.95 -1.93 9.56
C ARG A 95 -19.73 -1.06 8.60
N VAL A 96 -19.03 -0.41 7.68
CA VAL A 96 -19.61 0.50 6.67
C VAL A 96 -19.08 0.16 5.28
N SER A 97 -19.79 0.57 4.23
CA SER A 97 -19.22 0.51 2.88
C SER A 97 -18.12 1.56 2.74
N THR A 98 -17.14 1.32 1.87
CA THR A 98 -16.12 2.34 1.59
C THR A 98 -16.76 3.63 1.07
N GLY A 99 -17.82 3.55 0.27
CA GLY A 99 -18.55 4.73 -0.22
C GLY A 99 -19.16 5.56 0.92
N SER A 100 -19.89 4.93 1.84
CA SER A 100 -20.47 5.63 2.99
C SER A 100 -19.43 6.28 3.89
N PHE A 101 -18.27 5.63 4.06
CA PHE A 101 -17.14 6.23 4.78
C PHE A 101 -16.61 7.47 4.05
N LEU A 102 -16.36 7.41 2.74
CA LEU A 102 -15.81 8.55 2.00
C LEU A 102 -16.80 9.73 1.94
N ASP A 103 -18.09 9.44 1.76
CA ASP A 103 -19.16 10.45 1.77
C ASP A 103 -19.17 11.27 3.08
N GLN A 104 -18.89 10.64 4.23
CA GLN A 104 -18.80 11.32 5.53
C GLN A 104 -17.71 12.40 5.57
N TYR A 105 -16.65 12.23 4.79
CA TYR A 105 -15.52 13.17 4.70
C TYR A 105 -15.58 14.07 3.45
N GLY A 106 -16.63 13.94 2.62
CA GLY A 106 -16.82 14.74 1.42
C GLY A 106 -15.84 14.41 0.29
N VAL A 107 -15.39 13.15 0.22
CA VAL A 107 -14.46 12.62 -0.81
C VAL A 107 -15.22 11.77 -1.80
#